data_AF-F4S665-F1
#
_entry.id   AF-F4S665-F1
#
_cell.length_a   1.000
_cell.length_b   1.000
_cell.length_c   1.000
_cell.angle_alpha   90.00
_cell.angle_beta   90.00
_cell.angle_gamma   90.00
#
_symmetry.space_group_name_H-M   'P 1'
#
loop_
_entity.id
_entity.type
_entity.pdbx_description
1 polymer ?
#
loop_
_entity_poly.entity_id
_entity_poly.type
_entity_poly.pdbx_seq_one_letter_code
_entity_poly.pdbx_strand_id
1 'polypeptide(L)'
;MSWKGSIPIFHLLLVFLLVGNLGSHIFVHANALDCTYGWGSPTNKLPYLCLVSQDSGVITYLCEWCGRNDKLIPSASDCVDVANTVVNKGKLWTCDDGIKNALSPRPDGRQIVCRHTEQDKTINPYYCKTQVVFEQCPREKCKPPH
;
A
#
# COMPACT_ATOMS: atom_id res chain seq x y z
N MET A 1 -48.07 -27.24 24.93
CA MET A 1 -47.06 -26.26 24.47
C MET A 1 -46.05 -27.00 23.62
N SER A 2 -46.17 -26.90 22.29
CA SER A 2 -45.32 -27.59 21.32
C SER A 2 -44.31 -26.57 20.77
N TRP A 3 -43.05 -26.67 21.18
CA TRP A 3 -41.98 -25.81 20.68
C TRP A 3 -40.69 -26.62 20.60
N LYS A 4 -40.11 -26.70 19.38
CA LYS A 4 -38.69 -26.42 19.06
C LYS A 4 -38.33 -27.01 17.70
N GLY A 5 -38.95 -26.47 16.65
CA GLY A 5 -38.60 -26.74 15.25
C GLY A 5 -37.85 -25.59 14.59
N SER A 6 -36.96 -24.87 15.29
CA SER A 6 -36.29 -23.68 14.74
C SER A 6 -34.77 -23.66 14.92
N ILE A 7 -34.12 -24.81 15.05
CA ILE A 7 -32.68 -24.87 15.38
C ILE A 7 -31.78 -25.00 14.12
N PRO A 8 -32.10 -25.75 13.05
CA PRO A 8 -31.12 -25.98 11.99
C PRO A 8 -30.95 -24.78 11.04
N ILE A 9 -32.01 -24.00 10.78
CA ILE A 9 -31.96 -22.85 9.85
C ILE A 9 -31.12 -21.70 10.43
N PHE A 10 -31.22 -21.46 11.74
CA PHE A 10 -30.42 -20.43 12.40
C PHE A 10 -28.93 -20.76 12.38
N HIS A 11 -28.54 -22.04 12.44
CA HIS A 11 -27.13 -22.43 12.36
C HIS A 11 -26.55 -22.24 10.96
N LEU A 12 -27.33 -22.52 9.91
CA LEU A 12 -26.90 -22.30 8.52
C LEU A 12 -26.72 -20.80 8.22
N LEU A 13 -27.65 -19.94 8.64
CA LEU A 13 -27.54 -18.49 8.48
C LEU A 13 -26.31 -17.91 9.22
N LEU A 14 -26.00 -18.42 10.41
CA LEU A 14 -24.86 -17.96 11.19
C LEU A 14 -23.52 -18.31 10.52
N VAL A 15 -23.40 -19.51 9.93
CA VAL A 15 -22.20 -19.92 9.17
C VAL A 15 -22.01 -19.06 7.92
N PHE A 16 -23.07 -18.75 7.17
CA PHE A 16 -22.98 -17.87 6.00
C PHE A 16 -22.62 -16.42 6.37
N LEU A 17 -23.15 -15.90 7.49
CA LEU A 17 -22.79 -14.56 7.98
C LEU A 17 -21.34 -14.50 8.48
N LEU A 18 -20.84 -15.56 9.12
CA LEU A 18 -19.44 -15.65 9.56
C LEU A 18 -18.48 -15.73 8.38
N VAL A 19 -18.73 -16.60 7.38
CA VAL A 19 -17.87 -16.73 6.20
C VAL A 19 -17.95 -15.47 5.31
N GLY A 20 -19.12 -14.84 5.20
CA GLY A 20 -19.32 -13.63 4.41
C GLY A 20 -18.70 -12.37 5.01
N ASN A 21 -18.68 -12.23 6.35
CA ASN A 21 -18.13 -11.04 7.02
C ASN A 21 -16.63 -11.17 7.33
N LEU A 22 -16.10 -12.39 7.42
CA LEU A 22 -14.65 -12.64 7.55
C LEU A 22 -13.96 -12.69 6.18
N GLY A 23 -14.65 -13.06 5.11
CA GLY A 23 -14.07 -13.17 3.76
C GLY A 23 -13.59 -11.86 3.13
N SER A 24 -14.05 -10.71 3.59
CA SER A 24 -13.66 -9.39 3.04
C SER A 24 -12.42 -8.78 3.71
N HIS A 25 -11.94 -9.33 4.84
CA HIS A 25 -10.86 -8.70 5.64
C HIS A 25 -9.67 -9.62 5.99
N ILE A 26 -9.64 -10.89 5.56
CA ILE A 26 -8.61 -11.87 5.99
C ILE A 26 -7.30 -11.85 5.17
N PHE A 27 -7.17 -11.10 4.07
CA PHE A 27 -5.99 -11.24 3.19
C PHE A 27 -4.95 -10.13 3.29
N VAL A 28 -4.94 -9.33 4.36
CA VAL A 28 -3.72 -8.60 4.75
C VAL A 28 -2.89 -9.54 5.61
N HIS A 29 -1.64 -9.81 5.22
CA HIS A 29 -0.73 -10.61 6.04
C HIS A 29 -0.60 -9.89 7.40
N ALA A 30 -1.17 -10.45 8.47
CA ALA A 30 -1.15 -9.81 9.79
C ALA A 30 0.28 -9.49 10.30
N ASN A 31 1.27 -10.15 9.70
CA ASN A 31 2.69 -9.98 9.97
C ASN A 31 3.44 -9.19 8.87
N ALA A 32 2.78 -8.31 8.12
CA ALA A 32 3.46 -7.38 7.21
C ALA A 32 3.75 -6.03 7.90
N LEU A 33 4.74 -5.32 7.36
CA LEU A 33 4.94 -3.89 7.53
C LEU A 33 4.14 -3.18 6.44
N ASP A 34 3.26 -2.28 6.83
CA ASP A 34 2.70 -1.30 5.90
C ASP A 34 3.70 -0.15 5.75
N CYS A 35 4.19 0.09 4.54
CA CYS A 35 5.18 1.13 4.25
C CYS A 35 4.50 2.50 4.18
N THR A 36 4.02 2.97 5.33
CA THR A 36 3.13 4.15 5.48
C THR A 36 3.79 5.48 5.17
N TYR A 37 5.12 5.56 5.25
CA TYR A 37 5.86 6.79 4.95
C TYR A 37 6.47 6.79 3.55
N GLY A 38 6.75 5.60 3.01
CA GLY A 38 7.32 5.45 1.69
C GLY A 38 7.86 4.04 1.45
N TRP A 39 8.14 3.72 0.20
CA TRP A 39 8.75 2.45 -0.19
C TRP A 39 9.58 2.62 -1.46
N GLY A 40 10.44 1.66 -1.76
CA GLY A 40 11.22 1.66 -3.00
C GLY A 40 11.45 0.25 -3.53
N SER A 41 11.40 0.13 -4.86
CA SER A 41 11.80 -1.07 -5.57
C SER A 41 13.28 -1.41 -5.31
N PRO A 42 13.68 -2.69 -5.42
CA PRO A 42 15.06 -3.10 -5.26
C PRO A 42 15.85 -2.65 -6.48
N THR A 43 17.14 -2.45 -6.27
CA THR A 43 18.11 -2.23 -7.34
C THR A 43 19.20 -3.30 -7.26
N ASN A 44 20.13 -3.31 -8.22
CA ASN A 44 21.29 -4.21 -8.16
C ASN A 44 22.17 -4.01 -6.92
N LYS A 45 22.00 -2.90 -6.17
CA LYS A 45 22.83 -2.55 -5.02
C LYS A 45 22.06 -2.53 -3.70
N LEU A 46 20.74 -2.37 -3.74
CA LEU A 46 19.91 -2.16 -2.55
C LEU A 46 18.67 -3.06 -2.61
N PRO A 47 18.29 -3.69 -1.49
CA PRO A 47 17.05 -4.47 -1.39
C PRO A 47 15.83 -3.54 -1.44
N TYR A 48 14.62 -4.11 -1.30
CA TYR A 48 13.42 -3.30 -1.16
C TYR A 48 13.54 -2.39 0.07
N LEU A 49 13.02 -1.17 -0.06
CA LEU A 49 12.95 -0.21 1.04
C LEU A 49 11.51 -0.09 1.52
N CYS A 50 11.32 -0.13 2.82
CA CYS A 50 10.03 0.14 3.46
C CYS A 50 10.21 1.15 4.58
N LEU A 51 9.59 2.31 4.46
CA LEU A 51 9.64 3.38 5.45
C LEU A 51 8.30 3.40 6.20
N VAL A 52 8.38 3.20 7.51
CA VAL A 52 7.21 3.13 8.39
C VAL A 52 7.23 4.36 9.29
N SER A 53 6.14 5.12 9.29
CA SER A 53 5.96 6.20 10.26
C SER A 53 5.55 5.62 11.61
N GLN A 54 6.23 6.04 12.66
CA GLN A 54 5.95 5.72 14.06
C GLN A 54 5.98 7.00 14.90
N ASP A 55 5.53 6.93 16.15
CA ASP A 55 5.50 8.09 17.05
C ASP A 55 6.88 8.72 17.27
N SER A 56 7.94 7.89 17.24
CA SER A 56 9.34 8.33 17.40
C SER A 56 9.98 8.82 16.10
N GLY A 57 9.25 8.85 14.98
CA GLY A 57 9.76 9.25 13.67
C GLY A 57 9.62 8.15 12.61
N VAL A 58 10.48 8.19 11.60
CA VAL A 58 10.44 7.26 10.47
C VAL A 58 11.48 6.17 10.67
N ILE A 59 11.04 4.91 10.62
CA ILE A 59 11.94 3.75 10.61
C ILE A 59 12.05 3.22 9.18
N THR A 60 13.27 3.06 8.72
CA THR A 60 13.57 2.44 7.43
C THR A 60 13.80 0.95 7.61
N TYR A 61 13.21 0.11 6.79
CA TYR A 61 13.47 -1.32 6.75
C TYR A 61 14.04 -1.70 5.39
N LEU A 62 15.04 -2.59 5.42
CA LEU A 62 15.60 -3.24 4.25
C LEU A 62 14.99 -4.62 4.12
N CYS A 63 14.29 -4.89 3.02
CA CYS A 63 13.48 -6.10 2.86
C CYS A 63 13.92 -6.93 1.65
N GLU A 64 14.03 -8.25 1.82
CA GLU A 64 14.33 -9.17 0.71
C GLU A 64 13.22 -9.20 -0.33
N TRP A 65 11.98 -9.00 0.12
CA TRP A 65 10.79 -9.01 -0.73
C TRP A 65 9.71 -8.10 -0.14
N CYS A 66 9.01 -7.41 -1.02
CA CYS A 66 7.77 -6.71 -0.73
C CYS A 66 6.74 -7.05 -1.80
N GLY A 67 5.49 -7.08 -1.40
CA GLY A 67 4.36 -7.35 -2.24
C GLY A 67 3.11 -7.57 -1.42
N ARG A 68 1.99 -7.09 -1.94
CA ARG A 68 0.68 -7.28 -1.32
C ARG A 68 0.04 -8.59 -1.79
N ASN A 69 -0.59 -9.30 -0.85
CA ASN A 69 -1.32 -10.54 -1.15
C ASN A 69 -2.60 -10.31 -1.95
N ASP A 70 -3.21 -9.12 -1.82
CA ASP A 70 -4.38 -8.71 -2.60
C ASP A 70 -4.05 -8.30 -4.04
N LYS A 71 -2.76 -8.32 -4.41
CA LYS A 71 -2.24 -7.94 -5.73
C LYS A 71 -2.53 -6.49 -6.13
N LEU A 72 -2.92 -5.64 -5.18
CA LEU A 72 -3.02 -4.21 -5.45
C LEU A 72 -1.61 -3.64 -5.65
N ILE A 73 -1.49 -2.71 -6.59
CA ILE A 73 -0.22 -2.02 -6.84
C ILE A 73 -0.23 -0.73 -5.99
N PRO A 74 0.90 -0.37 -5.34
CA PRO A 74 1.01 0.90 -4.67
C PRO A 74 0.61 2.05 -5.56
N SER A 75 -0.18 2.97 -5.02
CA SER A 75 -0.78 4.05 -5.80
C SER A 75 -1.06 5.28 -4.96
N ALA A 76 -1.16 6.41 -5.64
CA ALA A 76 -1.47 7.72 -5.08
C ALA A 76 -2.52 8.44 -5.94
N SER A 77 -3.11 9.52 -5.45
CA SER A 77 -4.15 10.29 -6.17
C SER A 77 -3.83 11.78 -6.24
N ASP A 78 -4.55 12.48 -7.14
CA ASP A 78 -4.33 13.90 -7.47
C ASP A 78 -2.87 14.18 -7.81
N CYS A 79 -2.36 13.39 -8.76
CA CYS A 79 -0.98 13.44 -9.19
C CYS A 79 -0.77 14.40 -10.36
N VAL A 80 0.41 15.01 -10.40
CA VAL A 80 0.92 15.80 -11.53
C VAL A 80 2.28 15.28 -11.97
N ASP A 81 2.58 15.44 -13.26
CA ASP A 81 3.92 15.20 -13.79
C ASP A 81 4.90 16.33 -13.40
N VAL A 82 6.14 16.24 -13.90
CA VAL A 82 7.18 17.25 -13.72
C VAL A 82 6.83 18.62 -14.32
N ALA A 83 5.94 18.66 -15.32
CA ALA A 83 5.44 19.87 -15.95
C ALA A 83 4.19 20.44 -15.26
N ASN A 84 3.79 19.87 -14.12
CA ASN A 84 2.57 20.18 -13.36
C ASN A 84 1.26 19.87 -14.12
N THR A 85 1.29 18.98 -15.11
CA THR A 85 0.10 18.48 -15.79
C THR A 85 -0.56 17.40 -14.94
N VAL A 86 -1.86 17.53 -14.70
CA VAL A 86 -2.63 16.52 -13.95
C VAL A 86 -2.71 15.23 -14.74
N VAL A 87 -2.23 14.13 -14.14
CA VAL A 87 -2.30 12.80 -14.74
C VAL A 87 -3.55 12.04 -14.30
N ASN A 88 -4.02 11.16 -15.18
CA ASN A 88 -5.24 10.35 -15.00
C ASN A 88 -6.46 11.13 -14.44
N LYS A 89 -6.60 12.40 -14.83
CA LYS A 89 -7.68 13.28 -14.35
C LYS A 89 -7.76 13.38 -12.82
N GLY A 90 -6.62 13.26 -12.13
CA GLY A 90 -6.50 13.32 -10.67
C GLY A 90 -6.95 12.05 -9.94
N LYS A 91 -7.29 10.97 -10.67
CA LYS A 91 -7.63 9.67 -10.09
C LYS A 91 -6.37 8.94 -9.61
N LEU A 92 -6.52 7.66 -9.25
CA LEU A 92 -5.42 6.80 -8.86
C LEU A 92 -4.35 6.72 -9.94
N TRP A 93 -3.10 6.91 -9.53
CA TRP A 93 -1.91 6.79 -10.33
C TRP A 93 -1.01 5.72 -9.72
N THR A 94 -0.49 4.84 -10.56
CA THR A 94 0.35 3.74 -10.15
C THR A 94 1.73 4.25 -9.75
N CYS A 95 2.30 3.72 -8.68
CA CYS A 95 3.61 4.07 -8.15
C CYS A 95 4.47 2.82 -7.97
N ASP A 96 4.61 2.01 -9.02
CA ASP A 96 5.19 0.66 -9.02
C ASP A 96 6.72 0.60 -8.82
N ASP A 97 7.42 1.74 -8.83
CA ASP A 97 8.85 1.79 -8.55
C ASP A 97 9.18 2.43 -7.18
N GLY A 98 8.20 3.06 -6.54
CA GLY A 98 8.38 3.59 -5.20
C GLY A 98 7.52 4.80 -4.88
N ILE A 99 7.44 5.10 -3.59
CA ILE A 99 6.78 6.29 -3.05
C ILE A 99 7.68 6.87 -1.96
N LYS A 100 7.85 8.19 -1.93
CA LYS A 100 8.49 8.89 -0.82
C LYS A 100 7.90 10.28 -0.65
N ASN A 101 8.08 10.87 0.52
CA ASN A 101 7.81 12.30 0.68
C ASN A 101 8.91 13.15 0.01
N ALA A 102 8.51 14.26 -0.58
CA ALA A 102 9.40 15.27 -1.12
C ALA A 102 10.20 15.90 0.02
N LEU A 103 11.49 16.14 -0.21
CA LEU A 103 12.37 16.77 0.79
C LEU A 103 12.04 18.25 1.00
N SER A 104 11.47 18.89 -0.02
CA SER A 104 11.11 20.30 0.01
C SER A 104 9.62 20.47 -0.19
N PRO A 105 8.96 21.33 0.60
CA PRO A 105 7.55 21.62 0.44
C PRO A 105 7.26 22.14 -0.96
N ARG A 106 6.37 21.46 -1.68
CA ARG A 106 5.79 21.97 -2.92
C ARG A 106 4.65 22.97 -2.67
N PRO A 107 4.54 24.04 -3.47
CA PRO A 107 3.52 25.08 -3.30
C PRO A 107 2.09 24.59 -3.59
N ASP A 108 1.94 23.52 -4.36
CA ASP A 108 0.65 22.91 -4.70
C ASP A 108 0.17 21.88 -3.67
N GLY A 109 0.93 21.68 -2.58
CA GLY A 109 0.63 20.73 -1.51
C GLY A 109 0.86 19.27 -1.86
N ARG A 110 1.37 18.96 -3.07
CA ARG A 110 1.63 17.58 -3.53
C ARG A 110 2.97 17.07 -3.02
N GLN A 111 3.03 16.71 -1.74
CA GLN A 111 4.29 16.31 -1.10
C GLN A 111 4.73 14.87 -1.39
N ILE A 112 3.92 14.07 -2.07
CA ILE A 112 4.24 12.65 -2.29
C ILE A 112 4.88 12.50 -3.66
N VAL A 113 6.12 12.01 -3.70
CA VAL A 113 6.82 11.63 -4.92
C VAL A 113 6.54 10.17 -5.20
N CYS A 114 5.66 9.93 -6.17
CA CYS A 114 5.33 8.64 -6.76
C CYS A 114 6.29 8.37 -7.93
N ARG A 115 6.91 7.19 -7.99
CA ARG A 115 7.73 6.76 -9.13
C ARG A 115 6.98 5.68 -9.90
N HIS A 116 6.74 5.94 -11.17
CA HIS A 116 5.99 5.06 -12.06
C HIS A 116 6.89 4.61 -13.21
N THR A 117 6.81 3.32 -13.57
CA THR A 117 7.45 2.79 -14.77
C THR A 117 6.51 2.95 -15.97
N GLU A 118 6.91 3.78 -16.92
CA GLU A 118 6.20 3.99 -18.17
C GLU A 118 6.28 2.77 -19.11
N GLN A 119 5.50 2.79 -20.18
CA GLN A 119 5.47 1.73 -21.20
C GLN A 119 6.83 1.48 -21.86
N ASP A 120 7.65 2.53 -21.99
CA ASP A 120 9.02 2.46 -22.52
C ASP A 120 10.05 1.99 -21.48
N LYS A 121 9.59 1.59 -20.28
CA LYS A 121 10.40 1.18 -19.12
C LYS A 121 11.20 2.31 -18.49
N THR A 122 10.93 3.57 -18.83
CA THR A 122 11.51 4.71 -18.10
C THR A 122 10.77 4.88 -16.78
N ILE A 123 11.52 5.25 -15.74
CA ILE A 123 10.95 5.54 -14.42
C ILE A 123 10.84 7.05 -14.28
N ASN A 124 9.61 7.56 -14.21
CA ASN A 124 9.34 8.99 -14.10
C ASN A 124 8.74 9.34 -12.73
N PRO A 125 9.12 10.51 -12.16
CA PRO A 125 8.52 11.00 -10.93
C PRO A 125 7.21 11.74 -11.21
N TYR A 126 6.25 11.51 -10.33
CA TYR A 126 4.96 12.16 -10.26
C TYR A 126 4.76 12.70 -8.85
N TYR A 127 4.18 13.89 -8.73
CA TYR A 127 3.92 14.53 -7.43
C TYR A 127 2.44 14.43 -7.11
N CYS A 128 2.08 13.87 -5.97
CA CYS A 128 0.71 13.52 -5.60
C CYS A 128 0.34 14.12 -4.24
N LYS A 129 -0.97 14.27 -3.98
CA LYS A 129 -1.46 14.76 -2.68
C LYS A 129 -1.63 13.66 -1.64
N THR A 130 -2.06 12.47 -2.06
CA THR A 130 -2.51 11.43 -1.13
C THR A 130 -2.06 10.07 -1.62
N GLN A 131 -1.39 9.31 -0.75
CA GLN A 131 -1.11 7.90 -0.98
C GLN A 131 -2.37 7.10 -0.64
N VAL A 132 -2.76 6.18 -1.53
CA VAL A 132 -4.01 5.43 -1.40
C VAL A 132 -3.73 3.96 -1.10
N VAL A 133 -2.78 3.36 -1.82
CA VAL A 133 -2.36 1.98 -1.57
C VAL A 133 -0.90 1.98 -1.12
N PHE A 134 -0.67 1.43 0.07
CA PHE A 134 0.65 1.24 0.66
C PHE A 134 1.24 -0.09 0.24
N GLU A 135 2.53 -0.13 -0.05
CA GLU A 135 3.25 -1.39 -0.22
C GLU A 135 3.31 -2.15 1.12
N GLN A 136 3.38 -3.47 1.03
CA GLN A 136 3.50 -4.36 2.19
C GLN A 136 4.74 -5.22 2.09
N CYS A 137 5.49 -5.32 3.18
CA CYS A 137 6.67 -6.17 3.25
C CYS A 137 6.56 -7.13 4.45
N PRO A 138 6.71 -8.45 4.27
CA PRO A 138 6.65 -9.39 5.39
C PRO A 138 7.74 -9.09 6.43
N ARG A 139 7.36 -8.99 7.70
CA ARG A 139 8.27 -8.59 8.79
C ARG A 139 9.49 -9.50 8.90
N GLU A 140 9.29 -10.80 8.70
CA GLU A 140 10.33 -11.83 8.71
C GLU A 140 11.35 -11.68 7.57
N LYS A 141 11.01 -10.93 6.53
CA LYS A 141 11.88 -10.62 5.38
C LYS A 141 12.53 -9.25 5.47
N CYS A 142 12.29 -8.51 6.56
CA CYS A 142 12.73 -7.14 6.73
C CYS A 142 13.67 -7.00 7.93
N LYS A 143 14.70 -6.18 7.78
CA LYS A 143 15.63 -5.81 8.86
C LYS A 143 15.68 -4.29 9.01
N PRO A 144 15.68 -3.75 10.24
CA PRO A 144 15.97 -2.33 10.45
C PRO A 144 17.41 -2.02 10.00
N PRO A 145 17.76 -0.74 9.75
CA PRO A 145 19.10 -0.35 9.35
C PRO A 145 19.99 -0.47 10.60
N HIS A 146 21.11 -1.18 10.47
CA HIS A 146 22.12 -1.25 11.53
C HIS A 146 22.93 0.04 11.60
#